data_AF-A0A923VXW1-F1
#
_entry.id   AF-A0A923VXW1-F1
#
_cell.length_a   1.000
_cell.length_b   1.000
_cell.length_c   1.000
_cell.angle_alpha   90.00
_cell.angle_beta   90.00
_cell.angle_gamma   90.00
#
_symmetry.space_group_name_H-M   'P 1'
#
loop_
_entity.id
_entity.type
_entity.pdbx_description
1 polymer ?
#
loop_
_entity_poly.entity_id
_entity_poly.type
_entity_poly.pdbx_seq_one_letter_code
_entity_poly.pdbx_strand_id
1 'polypeptide(L)' 'MRKSRLDLNNHSNYLIGKSLTYGETKALILFRTTANGKTLNEFLQITGHNEEMNWILKLINLDYSFTENFIDYLYPQWLL' A
#
# COMPACT_ATOMS: atom_id res chain seq x y z
N MET A 1 14.07 -2.00 5.91
CA MET A 1 12.68 -2.25 5.44
C MET A 1 11.63 -1.26 5.99
N ARG A 2 11.60 -0.91 7.29
CA ARG A 2 10.52 -0.05 7.84
C ARG A 2 10.36 1.32 7.15
N LYS A 3 11.46 2.02 6.87
CA LYS A 3 11.44 3.32 6.17
C LYS A 3 11.02 3.17 4.69
N SER A 4 11.68 2.28 3.95
CA SER A 4 11.41 2.06 2.52
C SER A 4 9.95 1.69 2.23
N ARG A 5 9.30 0.87 3.09
CA ARG A 5 7.89 0.52 2.93
C ARG A 5 6.95 1.71 3.14
N LEU A 6 7.25 2.55 4.13
CA LEU A 6 6.48 3.77 4.36
C LEU A 6 6.66 4.76 3.19
N ASP A 7 7.89 4.91 2.71
CA ASP A 7 8.20 5.78 1.59
C ASP A 7 7.51 5.28 0.31
N LEU A 8 7.50 3.97 0.04
CA LEU A 8 6.76 3.38 -1.08
C LEU A 8 5.26 3.67 -0.99
N ASN A 9 4.63 3.42 0.16
CA ASN A 9 3.21 3.74 0.36
C ASN A 9 2.90 5.23 0.12
N ASN A 10 3.78 6.14 0.55
CA ASN A 10 3.52 7.56 0.35
C ASN A 10 3.72 7.99 -1.11
N HIS A 11 4.81 7.56 -1.74
CA HIS A 11 5.14 8.02 -3.10
C HIS A 11 4.22 7.40 -4.16
N SER A 12 3.89 6.11 -4.08
CA SER A 12 3.00 5.46 -5.07
C SER A 12 1.58 6.06 -5.03
N ASN A 13 1.04 6.24 -3.83
CA ASN A 13 -0.29 6.81 -3.66
C ASN A 13 -0.34 8.29 -4.06
N TYR A 14 0.74 9.06 -3.81
CA TYR A 14 0.83 10.43 -4.30
C TYR A 14 0.81 10.51 -5.84
N LEU A 15 1.53 9.62 -6.53
CA LEU A 15 1.51 9.54 -8.00
C LEU A 15 0.12 9.23 -8.57
N ILE A 16 -0.73 8.53 -7.81
CA ILE A 16 -2.10 8.15 -8.18
C ILE A 16 -3.13 9.19 -7.66
N GLY A 17 -2.66 10.33 -7.12
CA GLY A 17 -3.50 11.48 -6.75
C GLY A 17 -4.14 11.39 -5.37
N LYS A 18 -3.64 10.53 -4.47
CA LYS A 18 -4.07 10.53 -3.06
C LYS A 18 -3.50 11.72 -2.32
N SER A 19 -4.32 12.30 -1.45
CA SER A 19 -4.03 13.61 -0.84
C SER A 19 -3.47 13.52 0.58
N LEU A 20 -3.28 12.32 1.14
CA LEU A 20 -2.65 12.16 2.45
C LEU A 20 -1.20 12.64 2.39
N THR A 21 -0.84 13.49 3.35
CA THR A 21 0.54 13.88 3.58
C THR A 21 1.37 12.71 4.09
N TYR A 22 2.69 12.83 4.06
CA TYR A 22 3.58 11.82 4.62
C TYR A 22 3.29 11.52 6.10
N GLY A 23 2.99 12.56 6.89
CA GLY A 23 2.63 12.42 8.30
C GLY A 23 1.34 11.64 8.50
N GLU A 24 0.31 11.95 7.73
CA GLU A 24 -0.99 11.27 7.77
C GLU A 24 -0.87 9.81 7.31
N THR A 25 -0.15 9.56 6.21
CA THR A 25 0.15 8.19 5.74
C THR A 25 0.90 7.39 6.81
N LYS A 26 1.88 8.00 7.47
CA LYS A 26 2.61 7.37 8.57
C LYS A 26 1.70 7.05 9.76
N ALA A 27 0.81 7.97 10.14
CA ALA A 27 -0.13 7.78 11.23
C ALA A 27 -1.13 6.66 10.92
N LEU A 28 -1.65 6.62 9.69
CA LEU A 28 -2.55 5.57 9.21
C LEU A 28 -1.88 4.19 9.24
N ILE A 29 -0.68 4.07 8.66
CA ILE A 29 0.01 2.78 8.55
C ILE A 29 0.47 2.23 9.90
N LEU A 30 0.97 3.10 10.80
CA LEU A 30 1.53 2.67 12.08
C LEU A 30 0.51 2.56 13.21
N PHE A 31 -0.50 3.43 13.22
CA PHE A 31 -1.41 3.60 14.36
C PHE A 31 -2.88 3.46 13.98
N ARG A 32 -3.20 3.19 12.71
CA ARG A 32 -4.59 3.10 12.20
C ARG A 32 -5.39 4.37 12.46
N THR A 33 -4.71 5.51 12.50
CA THR A 33 -5.32 6.83 12.70
C THR A 33 -5.69 7.46 11.36
N THR A 34 -6.93 7.92 11.23
CA THR A 34 -7.42 8.64 10.04
C THR A 34 -7.12 10.14 10.14
N ALA A 35 -7.25 10.84 9.00
CA ALA A 35 -7.06 12.28 8.90
C ALA A 35 -8.36 13.00 8.53
N ASN A 36 -8.56 14.22 9.03
CA ASN A 36 -9.75 14.98 8.71
C ASN A 36 -9.76 15.41 7.23
N GLY A 37 -10.94 15.46 6.61
CA GLY A 37 -11.11 15.92 5.22
C GLY A 37 -10.59 14.95 4.14
N LYS A 38 -10.25 13.71 4.50
CA LYS A 38 -9.89 12.65 3.55
C LYS A 38 -11.04 11.64 3.41
N THR A 39 -11.14 11.03 2.24
CA THR A 39 -12.20 10.06 1.98
C THR A 39 -11.87 8.70 2.58
N LEU A 40 -12.90 7.90 2.91
CA LEU A 40 -12.72 6.51 3.30
C LEU A 40 -11.94 5.71 2.25
N ASN A 41 -12.22 5.97 0.97
CA ASN A 41 -11.56 5.30 -0.14
C ASN A 41 -10.03 5.55 -0.16
N GLU A 42 -9.58 6.78 0.13
CA GLU A 42 -8.15 7.06 0.24
C GLU A 42 -7.49 6.25 1.36
N PHE A 43 -8.16 6.11 2.51
CA PHE A 43 -7.62 5.28 3.60
C PHE A 43 -7.55 3.81 3.19
N LEU A 44 -8.63 3.27 2.62
CA LEU A 44 -8.71 1.87 2.20
C LEU A 44 -7.61 1.53 1.19
N GLN A 45 -7.43 2.35 0.15
CA GLN A 45 -6.43 2.11 -0.87
C GLN A 45 -4.99 2.19 -0.33
N ILE A 46 -4.68 3.15 0.55
CA ILE A 46 -3.35 3.23 1.18
C ILE A 46 -3.10 2.02 2.09
N THR A 47 -4.10 1.58 2.85
CA THR A 47 -3.98 0.39 3.68
C THR A 47 -3.86 -0.90 2.88
N GLY A 48 -4.63 -1.04 1.80
CA GLY A 48 -4.60 -2.18 0.88
C GLY A 48 -3.25 -2.31 0.20
N HIS A 49 -2.73 -1.22 -0.38
CA HIS A 49 -1.38 -1.19 -0.96
C HIS A 49 -0.30 -1.59 0.07
N ASN A 50 -0.42 -1.16 1.33
CA ASN A 50 0.52 -1.59 2.37
C ASN A 50 0.41 -3.10 2.68
N GLU A 51 -0.79 -3.66 2.66
CA GLU A 51 -1.02 -5.09 2.89
C GLU A 51 -0.50 -5.94 1.73
N GLU A 52 -0.75 -5.53 0.48
CA GLU A 52 -0.19 -6.15 -0.72
C GLU A 52 1.34 -6.17 -0.68
N MET A 53 1.97 -5.05 -0.33
CA MET A 53 3.44 -4.99 -0.19
C MET A 53 3.95 -6.00 0.84
N ASN A 54 3.23 -6.18 1.96
CA ASN A 54 3.61 -7.19 2.95
C ASN A 54 3.40 -8.61 2.42
N TRP A 55 2.38 -8.83 1.62
CA TRP A 55 2.11 -10.12 1.00
C TRP A 55 3.19 -10.47 -0.05
N ILE A 56 3.54 -9.53 -0.94
CA ILE A 56 4.64 -9.69 -1.91
C ILE A 56 5.95 -10.00 -1.19
N LEU A 57 6.29 -9.26 -0.12
CA LEU A 57 7.49 -9.52 0.65
C LEU A 57 7.51 -10.93 1.28
N LYS A 58 6.35 -11.45 1.72
CA LYS A 58 6.26 -12.83 2.21
C LYS A 58 6.54 -13.83 1.10
N LEU A 59 6.00 -13.60 -0.10
CA LEU A 59 6.21 -14.50 -1.24
C LEU A 59 7.65 -14.54 -1.72
N ILE A 60 8.32 -13.38 -1.76
CA ILE A 60 9.77 -13.31 -2.05
C ILE A 60 10.55 -14.18 -1.07
N ASN A 61 10.21 -14.13 0.23
CA ASN A 61 10.88 -14.95 1.25
C ASN A 61 10.55 -16.45 1.18
N LEU A 62 9.56 -16.85 0.38
CA LEU A 62 9.19 -18.24 0.15
C LEU A 62 9.74 -18.78 -1.18
N ASP A 63 10.64 -18.03 -1.84
CA ASP A 63 11.15 -18.34 -3.18
C ASP A 63 10.04 -18.63 -4.21
N TYR A 64 8.92 -17.91 -4.09
CA TYR A 64 7.80 -18.05 -5.01
C TYR A 64 8.16 -17.53 -6.41
N SER A 65 7.86 -18.31 -7.45
CA SER A 65 8.10 -17.90 -8.84
C SER A 65 7.08 -16.84 -9.29
N PHE A 66 7.59 -15.69 -9.73
CA PHE A 66 6.79 -14.63 -10.34
C PHE A 66 6.44 -15.00 -11.79
N THR A 67 5.18 -15.34 -12.04
CA THR A 67 4.64 -15.71 -13.37
C THR A 67 3.56 -14.74 -13.83
N GLU A 68 3.10 -14.83 -15.09
CA GLU A 68 1.97 -14.03 -15.56
C GLU A 68 0.70 -14.28 -14.73
N ASN A 69 0.40 -15.55 -14.39
CA ASN A 69 -0.70 -15.91 -13.49
C ASN A 69 -0.59 -15.23 -12.12
N PHE A 70 0.64 -14.98 -11.66
CA PHE A 70 0.86 -14.24 -10.42
C PHE A 70 0.55 -12.75 -10.57
N ILE A 71 0.88 -12.15 -11.71
CA ILE A 71 0.54 -10.76 -12.03
C ILE A 71 -0.98 -10.59 -12.15
N ASP A 72 -1.68 -11.54 -12.77
CA ASP A 72 -3.14 -11.53 -12.87
C ASP A 72 -3.83 -11.61 -11.51
N TYR A 73 -3.22 -12.28 -10.53
CA TYR A 73 -3.72 -12.31 -9.16
C TYR A 73 -3.51 -10.96 -8.43
N LEU A 74 -2.43 -10.25 -8.74
CA LEU A 74 -2.12 -8.94 -8.14
C LEU A 74 -3.03 -7.82 -8.65
N TYR A 75 -3.32 -7.80 -9.95
CA TYR A 75 -3.98 -6.69 -10.63
C TYR A 75 -5.36 -6.26 -10.05
N PRO A 76 -6.26 -7.16 -9.60
CA PRO A 76 -7.56 -6.79 -9.07
C PRO A 76 -7.51 -6.08 -7.71
N GLN A 77 -6.46 -6.27 -6.93
CA GLN A 77 -6.37 -5.71 -5.58
C GLN A 77 -5.97 -4.22 -5.60
N TRP A 78 -5.27 -3.77 -6.64
CA TRP A 78 -4.78 -2.39 -6.79
C TRP A 78 -5.85 -1.35 -7.17
N LEU A 79 -7.03 -1.79 -7.62
CA LEU A 79 -8.08 -0.92 -8.18
C LEU A 79 -9.32 -0.73 -7.28
N LEU A 80 -9.36 -1.37 -6.11
CA LEU A 80 -10.41 -1.17 -5.09
C LEU A 80 -9.90 -0.23 -4.00
#